data_AF-A0A373I823-F1
#
_entry.id   AF-A0A373I823-F1
#
_cell.length_a   1.000
_cell.length_b   1.000
_cell.length_c   1.000
_cell.angle_alpha   90.00
_cell.angle_beta   90.00
_cell.angle_gamma   90.00
#
_symmetry.space_group_name_H-M   'P 1'
#
loop_
_entity.id
_entity.type
_entity.pdbx_description
1 polymer ?
#
loop_
_entity_poly.entity_id
_entity_poly.type
_entity_poly.pdbx_seq_one_letter_code
_entity_poly.pdbx_strand_id
1 'polypeptide(L)' 'MENRKIILDGVSYNYFTDEELDDFKTTIAYEERKKNKDFKLIEFEDFIKDREEKYGVKF' A
#
# COMPACT_ATOMS: atom_id res chain seq x y z
N MET A 1 19.74 12.77 -6.25
CA MET A 1 18.33 12.46 -5.92
C MET A 1 17.47 13.48 -6.63
N GLU A 2 16.61 13.02 -7.53
CA GLU A 2 15.77 13.90 -8.34
C GLU A 2 14.46 14.13 -7.58
N ASN A 3 14.23 15.37 -7.16
CA ASN A 3 13.04 15.69 -6.37
C ASN A 3 11.82 15.68 -7.28
N ARG A 4 10.95 14.68 -7.10
CA ARG A 4 9.69 14.61 -7.83
C ARG A 4 8.64 15.47 -7.14
N LYS A 5 7.89 16.24 -7.94
CA LYS A 5 6.68 16.93 -7.50
C LYS A 5 5.47 16.08 -7.85
N ILE A 6 4.56 15.88 -6.91
CA ILE A 6 3.29 15.19 -7.15
C ILE A 6 2.13 16.12 -6.81
N ILE A 7 1.03 16.02 -7.56
CA ILE A 7 -0.20 16.79 -7.30
C ILE A 7 -1.29 15.79 -6.91
N LEU A 8 -1.92 16.03 -5.77
CA LEU A 8 -2.96 15.18 -5.19
C LEU A 8 -4.07 16.06 -4.66
N ASP A 9 -5.31 15.79 -5.09
CA ASP A 9 -6.49 16.60 -4.72
C ASP A 9 -6.28 18.11 -4.89
N GLY A 10 -5.48 18.50 -5.89
CA GLY A 10 -5.13 19.90 -6.19
C GLY A 10 -4.00 20.49 -5.34
N VAL A 11 -3.42 19.73 -4.40
CA VAL A 11 -2.30 20.14 -3.56
C VAL A 11 -0.98 19.60 -4.13
N SER A 12 0.02 20.47 -4.28
CA SER A 12 1.35 20.09 -4.76
C SER A 12 2.28 19.73 -3.60
N TYR A 13 2.79 18.51 -3.60
CA TYR A 13 3.79 18.04 -2.64
C TYR A 13 5.16 18.02 -3.32
N ASN A 14 6.15 18.64 -2.68
CA ASN A 14 7.54 18.54 -3.08
C ASN A 14 8.21 17.44 -2.24
N TYR A 15 9.14 16.69 -2.84
CA TYR A 15 10.06 15.80 -2.14
C TYR A 15 9.43 14.52 -1.58
N PHE A 16 9.27 13.52 -2.44
CA PHE A 16 9.31 12.13 -2.00
C PHE A 16 10.59 11.49 -2.57
N THR A 17 11.35 10.82 -1.71
CA THR A 17 12.27 9.76 -2.14
C THR A 17 11.46 8.64 -2.81
N ASP A 18 12.13 7.75 -3.56
CA ASP A 18 11.41 6.65 -4.22
C ASP A 18 10.67 5.75 -3.21
N GLU A 19 11.22 5.57 -1.99
CA GLU A 19 10.59 4.84 -0.88
C GLU A 19 9.35 5.56 -0.36
N GLU A 20 9.46 6.86 -0.01
CA GLU A 20 8.31 7.60 0.52
C GLU A 20 7.18 7.73 -0.53
N LEU A 21 7.49 7.72 -1.83
CA LEU A 21 6.50 7.71 -2.89
C LEU A 21 5.74 6.37 -2.94
N ASP A 22 6.41 5.25 -2.68
CA ASP A 22 5.80 3.91 -2.71
C ASP A 22 4.91 3.68 -1.48
N ASP A 23 5.38 4.08 -0.31
CA ASP A 23 4.58 4.10 0.93
C ASP A 23 3.33 4.96 0.76
N PHE A 24 3.48 6.12 0.12
CA PHE A 24 2.39 7.02 -0.14
C PHE A 24 1.33 6.43 -1.09
N LYS A 25 1.75 5.82 -2.21
CA LYS A 25 0.84 5.11 -3.13
C LYS A 25 0.11 3.96 -2.44
N THR A 26 0.80 3.21 -1.60
CA THR A 26 0.23 2.11 -0.82
C THR A 26 -0.86 2.62 0.12
N THR A 27 -0.62 3.75 0.78
CA THR A 27 -1.58 4.38 1.69
C THR A 27 -2.83 4.84 0.94
N ILE A 28 -2.69 5.54 -0.19
CA ILE A 28 -3.85 5.94 -1.03
C ILE A 28 -4.67 4.71 -1.43
N ALA A 29 -4.01 3.69 -1.98
CA ALA A 29 -4.70 2.49 -2.44
C ALA A 29 -5.43 1.77 -1.29
N TYR A 30 -4.90 1.82 -0.06
CA TYR A 30 -5.59 1.30 1.13
C TYR A 30 -6.81 2.15 1.49
N GLU A 31 -6.70 3.47 1.52
CA GLU A 31 -7.82 4.36 1.84
C GLU A 31 -8.95 4.29 0.82
N GLU A 32 -8.64 4.20 -0.48
CA GLU A 32 -9.64 4.01 -1.54
C GLU A 32 -10.38 2.68 -1.39
N ARG A 33 -9.66 1.57 -1.12
CA ARG A 33 -10.27 0.27 -0.84
C ARG A 33 -11.16 0.30 0.40
N LYS A 34 -10.73 1.00 1.47
CA LYS A 34 -11.52 1.21 2.68
C LYS A 34 -12.81 1.99 2.39
N LYS A 35 -12.74 3.07 1.60
CA LYS A 35 -13.91 3.87 1.19
C LYS A 35 -14.92 3.04 0.39
N ASN A 36 -14.42 2.19 -0.51
CA ASN A 36 -15.26 1.35 -1.36
C ASN A 36 -15.84 0.10 -0.65
N LYS A 37 -15.51 -0.13 0.63
CA LYS A 37 -15.88 -1.32 1.42
C LYS A 37 -15.50 -2.66 0.77
N ASP A 38 -14.64 -2.61 -0.24
CA ASP A 38 -14.15 -3.78 -0.96
C ASP A 38 -12.85 -4.26 -0.31
N PHE A 39 -12.96 -4.60 0.98
CA PHE A 39 -11.86 -5.22 1.70
C PHE A 39 -12.40 -6.42 2.47
N LYS A 40 -11.77 -7.56 2.21
CA LYS A 40 -11.95 -8.76 3.02
C LYS A 40 -10.96 -8.64 4.19
N LEU A 41 -11.50 -8.46 5.40
CA LEU A 41 -10.71 -8.69 6.61
C LEU A 41 -10.38 -10.18 6.65
N ILE A 42 -9.10 -10.48 6.77
CA ILE A 42 -8.57 -11.83 6.96
C ILE A 42 -7.86 -11.84 8.31
N GLU A 43 -8.06 -12.90 9.07
CA GLU A 43 -7.34 -13.06 10.33
C GLU A 43 -5.85 -13.28 10.04
N PHE A 44 -4.98 -12.90 10.99
CA PHE A 44 -3.53 -12.98 10.79
C PHE A 44 -3.06 -14.42 10.52
N GLU A 45 -3.68 -15.41 11.18
CA GLU A 45 -3.41 -16.83 10.97
C GLU A 45 -3.73 -17.29 9.53
N ASP A 46 -4.88 -16.85 9.01
CA ASP A 46 -5.31 -17.14 7.64
C ASP A 46 -4.38 -16.46 6.62
N PHE A 47 -3.91 -15.23 6.91
CA PHE A 47 -2.92 -14.54 6.08
C PHE A 47 -1.60 -15.31 5.99
N ILE A 48 -1.08 -15.79 7.14
CA ILE A 48 0.16 -16.58 7.16
C ILE A 48 -0.03 -17.85 6.34
N LYS A 49 -1.12 -18.58 6.56
CA LYS A 49 -1.42 -19.82 5.82
C LYS A 49 -1.49 -19.59 4.30
N ASP A 50 -2.21 -18.57 3.86
CA ASP A 50 -2.31 -18.21 2.44
C ASP A 50 -0.92 -17.89 1.83
N ARG A 51 -0.04 -17.24 2.60
CA ARG A 51 1.32 -16.93 2.16
C ARG A 51 2.22 -18.15 2.12
N GLU A 52 2.13 -19.02 3.13
CA GLU A 52 2.87 -20.28 3.16
C GLU A 52 2.49 -21.18 1.96
N GLU A 53 1.19 -21.32 1.68
CA GLU A 53 0.69 -22.11 0.55
C GLU A 53 1.08 -21.50 -0.81
N LYS A 54 0.94 -20.17 -0.95
CA LYS A 54 1.22 -19.49 -2.23
C LYS A 54 2.69 -19.49 -2.62
N TYR A 55 3.59 -19.34 -1.65
CA TYR A 55 5.03 -19.21 -1.89
C TYR A 55 5.82 -20.45 -1.50
N GLY A 56 5.20 -21.47 -0.90
CA GLY A 56 5.87 -22.68 -0.43
C GLY A 56 6.89 -22.40 0.68
N VAL A 57 6.68 -21.34 1.46
CA VAL A 57 7.55 -20.90 2.56
C VAL A 57 6.89 -21.19 3.89
N LYS A 58 7.66 -21.19 4.99
CA LYS A 58 7.12 -21.35 6.34
C LYS A 58 7.59 -20.17 7.20
N PHE A 59 6.67 -19.50 7.88
CA PHE A 59 6.95 -18.28 8.67
C PHE A 59 7.11 -18.58 10.17
#